data_AF-A0A934H9A4-F1
#
_entry.id   AF-A0A934H9A4-F1
#
_cell.length_a   1.000
_cell.length_b   1.000
_cell.length_c   1.000
_cell.angle_alpha   90.00
_cell.angle_beta   90.00
_cell.angle_gamma   90.00
#
_symmetry.space_group_name_H-M   'P 1'
#
loop_
_entity.id
_entity.type
_entity.pdbx_description
1 polymer ?
#
loop_
_entity_poly.entity_id
_entity_poly.type
_entity_poly.pdbx_seq_one_letter_code
_entity_poly.pdbx_strand_id
1 'polypeptide(L)' 'MAIDPVCKMTVDEKKAAATSEYKGKTYYFCAKGCKLAFDKSPEKYLGEKVQGGHGH' A
#
# COMPACT_ATOMS: atom_id res chain seq x y z
N MET A 1 -9.92 5.07 5.81
CA MET A 1 -8.59 4.73 6.36
C MET A 1 -7.98 3.73 5.41
N ALA A 2 -6.80 4.04 4.87
CA ALA A 2 -6.08 3.21 3.93
C ALA A 2 -4.91 2.49 4.63
N ILE A 3 -4.45 1.37 4.07
CA ILE A 3 -3.27 0.68 4.58
C ILE A 3 -2.10 1.00 3.65
N ASP A 4 -1.00 1.50 4.22
CA ASP A 4 0.25 1.66 3.49
C ASP A 4 0.79 0.26 3.11
N PRO A 5 0.87 -0.09 1.82
CA PRO A 5 1.27 -1.42 1.40
C PRO A 5 2.74 -1.74 1.69
N VAL A 6 3.58 -0.73 1.97
CA VAL A 6 5.01 -0.87 2.28
C VAL A 6 5.23 -1.22 3.74
N CYS A 7 4.63 -0.45 4.65
CA CYS A 7 4.84 -0.62 6.10
C CYS A 7 3.64 -1.26 6.84
N LYS A 8 2.54 -1.56 6.13
CA LYS A 8 1.28 -2.09 6.65
C LYS A 8 0.63 -1.23 7.76
N MET A 9 1.00 0.05 7.81
CA MET A 9 0.45 1.00 8.78
C MET A 9 -0.89 1.54 8.28
N THR A 10 -1.81 1.78 9.21
CA THR A 10 -3.05 2.48 8.93
C THR A 10 -2.77 3.97 8.71
N VAL A 11 -3.16 4.48 7.55
CA VAL A 11 -3.01 5.87 7.14
C VAL A 11 -4.39 6.48 6.98
N ASP A 12 -4.58 7.67 7.54
CA ASP A 12 -5.77 8.47 7.27
C ASP A 12 -5.60 9.12 5.88
N GLU A 13 -6.54 8.85 4.97
CA GLU A 13 -6.53 9.35 3.60
C GLU A 13 -6.49 10.89 3.55
N LYS A 14 -7.10 11.55 4.55
CA LYS A 14 -7.09 13.02 4.66
C LYS A 14 -5.78 13.58 5.21
N LYS A 15 -4.96 12.75 5.86
CA LYS A 15 -3.67 13.13 6.46
C LYS A 15 -2.49 12.38 5.83
N ALA A 16 -2.71 11.69 4.71
CA ALA A 16 -1.68 10.90 4.07
C ALA A 16 -0.51 11.83 3.67
N ALA A 17 0.70 11.46 4.08
CA ALA A 17 1.88 12.26 3.76
C ALA A 17 2.22 12.18 2.27
N ALA A 18 1.79 11.12 1.60
CA ALA A 18 1.95 10.92 0.17
C ALA A 18 0.90 9.95 -0.40
N THR A 19 0.61 10.08 -1.69
CA THR A 19 -0.28 9.17 -2.42
C THR A 19 0.35 8.75 -3.75
N SER A 20 -0.04 7.59 -4.27
CA SER A 20 0.38 7.11 -5.60
C SER A 20 -0.77 6.39 -6.28
N GLU A 21 -0.94 6.60 -7.58
CA GLU A 21 -1.94 5.92 -8.37
C GLU A 21 -1.30 4.74 -9.09
N TYR A 22 -1.81 3.52 -8.87
CA TYR A 22 -1.31 2.31 -9.52
C TYR A 22 -2.47 1.42 -9.94
N LYS A 23 -2.49 1.02 -11.22
CA LYS A 23 -3.58 0.22 -11.84
C LYS A 23 -4.98 0.83 -11.59
N GLY A 24 -5.10 2.15 -11.66
CA GLY A 24 -6.36 2.87 -11.44
C GLY A 24 -6.84 2.89 -9.98
N LYS A 25 -5.97 2.56 -9.02
CA LYS A 25 -6.24 2.63 -7.58
C LYS A 25 -5.30 3.61 -6.91
N THR A 26 -5.85 4.47 -6.06
CA THR A 26 -5.07 5.39 -5.23
C THR A 26 -4.61 4.69 -3.96
N TYR A 27 -3.30 4.65 -3.76
CA TYR A 27 -2.64 4.16 -2.56
C TYR A 27 -2.16 5.33 -1.71
N TYR A 28 -2.28 5.19 -0.39
CA TYR A 28 -1.92 6.21 0.57
C TYR A 28 -0.78 5.72 1.44
N PHE A 29 0.18 6.62 1.71
CA PHE A 29 1.43 6.28 2.37
C PHE A 29 1.62 7.14 3.62
N CYS A 30 2.18 6.53 4.66
CA CYS A 30 2.47 7.21 5.92
C CYS A 30 3.62 8.22 5.76
N ALA A 31 4.49 8.01 4.77
CA ALA A 31 5.63 8.84 4.47
C ALA A 31 5.98 8.83 2.97
N LYS A 32 6.69 9.87 2.52
CA LYS A 32 7.23 9.96 1.15
C LYS A 32 8.19 8.82 0.81
N GLY A 33 8.93 8.31 1.81
CA GLY A 33 9.81 7.16 1.64
C GLY A 33 9.05 5.88 1.26
N CYS A 34 7.88 5.64 1.87
CA CYS A 34 7.02 4.51 1.53
C CYS A 34 6.47 4.66 0.10
N LYS A 35 6.02 5.86 -0.30
CA LYS A 35 5.64 6.11 -1.70
C LYS A 35 6.78 5.77 -2.67
N LEU A 36 8.00 6.28 -2.43
CA LEU A 36 9.15 6.03 -3.29
C LEU A 36 9.51 4.54 -3.39
N ALA A 37 9.45 3.82 -2.28
CA ALA A 37 9.67 2.38 -2.27
C ALA A 37 8.58 1.66 -3.08
N PHE A 38 7.32 2.03 -2.87
CA PHE A 38 6.18 1.50 -3.61
C PHE A 38 6.29 1.76 -5.10
N ASP A 39 6.58 2.99 -5.53
CA ASP A 39 6.68 3.35 -6.96
C ASP A 39 7.79 2.56 -7.68
N LYS A 40 8.88 2.22 -6.97
CA LYS A 40 9.97 1.39 -7.51
C LYS A 40 9.56 -0.06 -7.76
N SER A 41 8.68 -0.61 -6.93
CA SER A 41 8.31 -2.03 -7.01
C SER A 41 6.91 -2.30 -6.45
N PRO A 42 5.85 -1.73 -7.04
CA PRO A 42 4.51 -1.76 -6.46
C PRO A 42 3.96 -3.19 -6.39
N GLU A 43 4.31 -4.03 -7.37
CA GLU A 43 3.89 -5.43 -7.43
C GLU A 43 4.44 -6.26 -6.26
N LYS A 44 5.62 -5.92 -5.74
CA LYS A 44 6.20 -6.58 -4.56
C LYS A 44 5.35 -6.34 -3.31
N TYR A 45 4.81 -5.14 -3.16
CA TYR A 45 4.01 -4.75 -1.99
C TYR A 45 2.53 -5.15 -2.13
N LEU A 46 2.04 -5.25 -3.36
CA LEU A 46 0.66 -5.68 -3.68
C LEU A 46 0.51 -7.18 -3.90
N GLY A 47 1.62 -7.89 -4.11
CA GLY A 47 1.67 -9.33 -4.39
C GLY A 47 1.42 -10.23 -3.19
N GLU A 48 1.39 -9.67 -1.98
CA GLU A 48 1.05 -10.40 -0.77
C GLU A 48 -0.48 -10.50 -0.59
N LYS A 49 -1.16 -11.07 -1.59
CA LYS A 49 -2.47 -11.69 -1.37
C LYS A 49 -2.21 -13.07 -0.73
N VAL A 50 -2.02 -13.11 0.58
CA VAL A 50 -2.27 -14.33 1.36
C VAL A 50 -3.79 -14.49 1.37
N GLN A 51 -4.35 -15.29 0.46
CA GLN A 51 -4.78 -16.66 0.75
C GLN A 51 -5.71 -16.74 1.96
N GLY A 52 -6.98 -16.40 1.75
CA GLY A 52 -8.10 -16.99 2.52
C GLY A 52 -8.51 -18.31 1.89
N GLY A 53 -7.57 -19.27 1.87
CA GLY A 53 -7.77 -20.64 1.42
C GLY A 53 -7.16 -21.57 2.46
N HIS A 54 -7.71 -21.54 3.68
CA HIS A 54 -7.43 -22.57 4.67
C HIS A 54 -8.32 -23.76 4.32
N GLY A 55 -7.78 -24.71 3.55
CA GLY A 55 -8.38 -26.02 3.41
C GLY A 55 -8.14 -26.80 4.71
N HIS A 56 -9.21 -27.36 5.26
CA HIS A 56 -9.17 -28.55 6.11
C HIS A 56 -10.36 -29.43 5.74
#